data_AF-A0A1B6KH69-F1
#
_entry.id   AF-A0A1B6KH69-F1
#
_cell.length_a   1.000
_cell.length_b   1.000
_cell.length_c   1.000
_cell.angle_alpha   90.00
_cell.angle_beta   90.00
_cell.angle_gamma   90.00
#
_symmetry.space_group_name_H-M   'P 1'
#
loop_
_entity.id
_entity.type
_entity.pdbx_description
1 polymer ?
#
loop_
_entity_poly.entity_id
_entity_poly.type
_entity_poly.pdbx_seq_one_letter_code
_entity_poly.pdbx_strand_id
1 'polypeptide(L)'
;YITPRWEELLSPGPWIDGATQIFFAYSIGTGALPALGSYNKFHHNCYKDAIITCVVNTMTCLLAGCVTFSILGNIALEQGTHVSQVVKSGPGLVFLTYPEVVLKLPGAPCWAAIFFFMLVVLGIDSEFCIVESFVTGMVDNWPEQLRP
;
A
#
# COMPACT_ATOMS: atom_id res chain seq x y z
N TYR A 1 17.63 -4.91 -1.74
CA TYR A 1 16.71 -3.93 -1.14
C TYR A 1 17.45 -2.69 -0.61
N ILE A 2 18.43 -2.85 0.29
CA ILE A 2 18.99 -1.71 1.05
C ILE A 2 20.30 -1.14 0.44
N THR A 3 20.87 -1.75 -0.59
CA THR A 3 22.13 -1.27 -1.20
C THR A 3 21.93 0.11 -1.86
N PRO A 4 22.52 1.19 -1.31
CA PRO A 4 22.26 2.54 -1.82
C PRO A 4 23.02 2.79 -3.13
N ARG A 5 22.36 3.48 -4.06
CA ARG A 5 22.97 3.97 -5.30
C ARG A 5 22.81 5.49 -5.39
N TRP A 6 23.76 6.22 -4.81
CA TRP A 6 23.66 7.67 -4.64
C TRP A 6 23.61 8.45 -5.95
N GLU A 7 24.23 7.91 -7.01
CA GLU A 7 24.25 8.52 -8.34
C GLU A 7 22.85 8.66 -8.94
N GLU A 8 21.92 7.76 -8.59
CA GLU A 8 20.53 7.78 -9.07
C GLU A 8 19.80 9.06 -8.61
N LEU A 9 20.15 9.60 -7.45
CA LEU A 9 19.52 10.81 -6.87
C LEU A 9 19.84 12.08 -7.66
N LEU A 10 20.87 12.07 -8.50
CA LEU A 10 21.21 13.16 -9.40
C LEU A 10 20.25 13.24 -10.60
N SER A 11 19.52 12.15 -10.87
CA SER A 11 18.52 12.10 -11.93
C SER A 11 17.13 12.47 -11.38
N PRO A 12 16.24 13.05 -12.20
CA PRO A 12 14.90 13.42 -11.77
C PRO A 12 13.96 12.23 -11.56
N GLY A 13 14.25 11.06 -12.15
CA GLY A 13 13.38 9.88 -12.14
C GLY A 13 12.97 9.45 -10.73
N PRO A 14 13.92 9.12 -9.83
CA PRO A 14 13.60 8.68 -8.47
C PRO A 14 12.78 9.68 -7.66
N TRP A 15 12.91 10.99 -7.93
CA TRP A 15 12.13 12.04 -7.27
C TRP A 15 10.68 12.05 -7.76
N ILE A 16 10.46 11.92 -9.06
CA ILE A 16 9.13 11.83 -9.66
C ILE A 16 8.44 10.55 -9.18
N ASP A 17 9.14 9.42 -9.20
CA ASP A 17 8.61 8.14 -8.75
C ASP A 17 8.26 8.18 -7.25
N GLY A 18 9.15 8.73 -6.42
CA GLY A 18 8.92 8.88 -4.99
C GLY A 18 7.73 9.80 -4.67
N ALA A 19 7.62 10.95 -5.35
CA ALA A 19 6.49 11.86 -5.19
C ALA A 19 5.17 11.20 -5.62
N THR A 20 5.18 10.51 -6.75
CA THR A 20 4.03 9.77 -7.28
C THR A 20 3.59 8.67 -6.32
N GLN A 21 4.54 7.91 -5.78
CA GLN A 21 4.29 6.86 -4.80
C GLN A 21 3.61 7.42 -3.54
N ILE A 22 4.09 8.54 -3.00
CA ILE A 22 3.50 9.17 -1.81
C ILE A 22 2.10 9.72 -2.10
N PHE A 23 1.90 10.32 -3.28
CA PHE A 23 0.60 10.85 -3.69
C PHE A 23 -0.47 9.75 -3.74
N PHE A 24 -0.14 8.62 -4.36
CA PHE A 24 -1.02 7.46 -4.42
C PHE A 24 -1.15 6.73 -3.08
N ALA A 25 -0.07 6.62 -2.29
CA ALA A 25 -0.09 5.93 -1.00
C ALA A 25 -1.08 6.57 -0.01
N TYR A 26 -1.23 7.90 -0.02
CA TYR A 26 -2.21 8.59 0.81
C TYR A 26 -3.50 8.95 0.07
N SER A 27 -3.69 8.48 -1.17
CA SER A 27 -4.85 8.77 -2.01
C SER A 27 -5.18 10.27 -2.07
N ILE A 28 -4.15 11.10 -2.20
CA ILE A 28 -4.30 12.56 -2.18
C ILE A 28 -5.16 12.98 -3.38
N GLY A 29 -6.14 13.85 -3.14
CA GLY A 29 -7.05 14.34 -4.18
C GLY A 29 -8.29 13.49 -4.43
N THR A 30 -8.44 12.32 -3.78
CA THR A 30 -9.65 11.47 -3.90
C THR A 30 -10.84 11.94 -3.04
N GLY A 31 -10.62 12.91 -2.15
CA GLY A 31 -11.62 13.38 -1.18
C GLY A 31 -11.76 12.50 0.08
N ALA A 32 -11.10 11.33 0.13
CA ALA A 32 -11.22 10.40 1.25
C ALA A 32 -10.75 11.00 2.58
N LEU A 33 -9.57 11.65 2.62
CA LEU A 33 -9.06 12.27 3.84
C LEU A 33 -9.95 13.45 4.32
N PRO A 34 -10.41 14.38 3.45
CA PRO A 34 -11.41 15.37 3.83
C PRO A 34 -12.72 14.78 4.36
N ALA A 35 -13.25 13.73 3.73
CA ALA A 35 -14.48 13.08 4.15
C ALA A 35 -14.33 12.42 5.53
N LEU A 36 -13.26 11.64 5.74
CA LEU A 36 -12.96 11.08 7.07
C LEU A 36 -12.72 12.17 8.12
N GLY A 37 -12.09 13.28 7.70
CA GLY A 37 -11.87 14.44 8.54
C GLY A 37 -13.15 15.18 8.94
N SER A 38 -14.19 15.18 8.10
CA SER A 38 -15.46 15.87 8.39
C SER A 38 -16.23 15.22 9.55
N TYR A 39 -15.98 13.94 9.81
CA TYR A 39 -16.55 13.19 10.94
C TYR A 39 -15.81 13.41 12.26
N ASN A 40 -14.66 14.09 12.27
CA ASN A 40 -13.94 14.37 13.51
C ASN A 40 -14.63 15.45 14.35
N LYS A 41 -14.36 15.42 15.67
CA LYS A 41 -14.75 16.52 16.56
C LYS A 41 -14.01 17.80 16.15
N PHE A 42 -14.68 18.95 16.28
CA PHE A 42 -14.15 20.25 15.86
C PHE A 42 -12.77 20.63 16.45
N HIS A 43 -12.51 20.23 17.70
CA HIS A 43 -11.22 20.47 18.38
C HIS A 43 -10.31 19.23 18.46
N HIS A 44 -10.53 18.24 17.58
CA HIS A 44 -9.67 17.06 17.51
C HIS A 44 -8.29 17.40 16.93
N ASN A 45 -7.24 16.78 17.46
CA ASN A 45 -5.87 17.06 17.04
C ASN A 45 -5.48 16.24 15.80
N CYS A 46 -5.93 16.70 14.63
CA CYS A 46 -5.63 16.05 13.35
C CYS A 46 -4.14 16.08 12.97
N TYR A 47 -3.35 17.02 13.52
CA TYR A 47 -1.91 17.09 13.27
C TYR A 47 -1.17 15.87 13.84
N LYS A 48 -1.54 15.45 15.05
CA LYS A 48 -0.98 14.24 15.66
C LYS A 48 -1.32 12.99 14.84
N ASP A 49 -2.57 12.88 14.38
CA ASP A 49 -3.01 11.75 13.57
C ASP A 49 -2.27 11.71 12.22
N ALA A 50 -2.07 12.86 11.58
CA ALA A 50 -1.30 12.94 10.34
C ALA A 50 0.14 12.43 10.52
N ILE A 51 0.82 12.79 11.62
CA ILE A 51 2.16 12.28 11.91
C ILE A 51 2.13 10.76 12.12
N ILE A 52 1.18 10.25 12.90
CA ILE A 52 1.06 8.82 13.18
C ILE A 52 0.82 8.05 11.87
N THR A 53 -0.10 8.52 11.04
CA THR A 53 -0.40 7.93 9.73
C THR A 53 0.84 7.91 8.84
N CYS A 54 1.61 8.99 8.81
CA CYS A 54 2.86 9.04 8.04
C CYS A 54 3.87 7.98 8.51
N VAL A 55 4.11 7.90 9.82
CA VAL A 55 5.05 6.95 10.40
C VAL A 55 4.61 5.50 10.16
N VAL A 56 3.34 5.19 10.42
CA VAL A 56 2.78 3.84 10.24
C VAL A 56 2.84 3.42 8.77
N ASN A 57 2.46 4.30 7.84
CA ASN A 57 2.54 4.02 6.41
C ASN A 57 3.99 3.74 5.97
N THR A 58 4.95 4.59 6.36
CA THR A 58 6.36 4.36 6.01
C THR A 58 6.90 3.06 6.59
N MET A 59 6.62 2.76 7.86
CA MET A 59 7.06 1.51 8.49
C MET A 59 6.44 0.29 7.81
N THR A 60 5.16 0.35 7.45
CA THR A 60 4.47 -0.72 6.74
C THR A 60 5.08 -0.94 5.35
N CYS A 61 5.36 0.13 4.61
CA CYS A 61 6.04 0.08 3.32
C CYS A 61 7.45 -0.55 3.42
N LEU A 62 8.22 -0.19 4.44
CA LEU A 62 9.56 -0.76 4.67
C LEU A 62 9.49 -2.26 4.99
N LEU A 63 8.57 -2.67 5.86
CA LEU A 63 8.35 -4.08 6.18
C LEU A 63 7.90 -4.88 4.96
N ALA A 64 6.93 -4.36 4.20
CA ALA A 64 6.46 -4.98 2.96
C ALA A 64 7.60 -5.10 1.93
N GLY A 65 8.46 -4.09 1.82
CA GLY A 65 9.66 -4.13 1.00
C GLY A 65 10.63 -5.24 1.44
N CYS A 66 10.93 -5.36 2.72
CA CYS A 66 11.77 -6.43 3.26
C CYS A 66 11.21 -7.83 2.94
N VAL A 67 9.91 -8.06 3.16
CA VAL A 67 9.25 -9.34 2.86
C VAL A 67 9.31 -9.65 1.37
N THR A 68 8.93 -8.68 0.54
CA THR A 68 8.96 -8.76 -0.93
C THR A 68 10.34 -9.15 -1.46
N PHE A 69 11.37 -8.42 -1.05
CA PHE A 69 12.74 -8.68 -1.52
C PHE A 69 13.33 -9.96 -0.94
N SER A 70 12.86 -10.44 0.21
CA SER A 70 13.25 -11.75 0.75
C SER A 70 12.68 -12.90 -0.10
N ILE A 71 11.41 -12.80 -0.49
CA ILE A 71 10.76 -13.76 -1.40
C ILE A 71 11.45 -13.77 -2.76
N LEU A 72 11.67 -12.58 -3.35
CA LEU A 72 12.38 -12.45 -4.63
C LEU A 72 13.83 -12.94 -4.56
N GLY A 73 14.51 -12.71 -3.43
CA GLY A 73 15.85 -13.25 -3.18
C GLY A 73 15.88 -14.77 -3.17
N ASN A 74 14.89 -15.42 -2.55
CA ASN A 74 14.78 -16.87 -2.54
C ASN A 74 14.59 -17.44 -3.96
N ILE A 75 13.73 -16.82 -4.77
CA ILE A 75 13.51 -17.25 -6.16
C ILE A 75 14.77 -17.07 -7.00
N ALA A 76 15.46 -15.95 -6.84
CA ALA A 76 16.71 -15.68 -7.53
C ALA A 76 17.78 -16.73 -7.20
N LEU A 77 17.88 -17.12 -5.92
CA LEU A 77 18.78 -18.16 -5.46
C LEU A 77 18.45 -19.54 -6.07
N GLU A 78 17.18 -19.93 -6.09
CA GLU A 78 16.73 -21.21 -6.65
C GLU A 78 16.94 -21.29 -8.17
N GLN A 79 16.77 -20.19 -8.89
CA GLN A 79 16.93 -20.11 -10.34
C GLN A 79 18.38 -19.82 -10.77
N GLY A 80 19.31 -19.64 -9.83
CA GLY A 80 20.70 -19.29 -10.11
C GLY A 80 20.85 -17.97 -10.87
N THR A 81 19.92 -17.03 -10.66
CA THR A 81 19.86 -15.74 -11.37
C THR A 81 19.95 -14.56 -10.40
N HIS A 82 20.01 -13.34 -10.94
CA HIS A 82 20.03 -12.13 -10.14
C HIS A 82 18.61 -11.64 -9.83
N VAL A 83 18.41 -11.00 -8.67
CA VAL A 83 17.09 -10.49 -8.22
C VAL A 83 16.44 -9.58 -9.28
N SER A 84 17.24 -8.79 -10.01
CA SER A 84 16.74 -7.90 -11.06
C SER A 84 16.06 -8.62 -12.24
N GLN A 85 16.33 -9.92 -12.44
CA GLN A 85 15.72 -10.74 -13.51
C GLN A 85 14.40 -11.38 -13.07
N VAL A 86 14.15 -11.49 -11.76
CA VAL A 86 12.93 -12.10 -11.20
C VAL A 86 11.91 -11.08 -10.72
N VAL A 87 12.30 -9.81 -10.60
CA VAL A 87 11.39 -8.71 -10.26
C VAL A 87 10.45 -8.46 -11.45
N LYS A 88 9.25 -9.04 -11.39
CA LYS A 88 8.13 -8.65 -12.25
C LYS A 88 7.32 -7.61 -11.51
N SER A 89 7.12 -6.41 -12.09
CA SER A 89 6.23 -5.41 -11.51
C SER A 89 4.77 -5.75 -11.79
N GLY A 90 3.86 -5.34 -10.89
CA GLY A 90 2.42 -5.44 -11.08
C GLY A 90 1.74 -6.64 -10.40
N PRO A 91 0.45 -6.89 -10.68
CA PRO A 91 -0.36 -7.88 -9.95
C PRO A 91 0.20 -9.31 -10.04
N GLY A 92 0.88 -9.66 -11.13
CA GLY A 92 1.50 -10.97 -11.32
C GLY A 92 2.54 -11.32 -10.25
N LEU A 93 3.20 -10.33 -9.64
CA LEU A 93 4.12 -10.54 -8.53
C LEU A 93 3.41 -11.15 -7.32
N VAL A 94 2.26 -10.57 -6.97
CA VAL A 94 1.46 -10.93 -5.80
C VAL A 94 0.66 -12.21 -6.05
N PHE A 95 0.12 -12.41 -7.24
CA PHE A 95 -0.80 -13.53 -7.53
C PHE A 95 -0.14 -14.77 -8.13
N LEU A 96 1.09 -14.69 -8.61
CA LEU A 96 1.83 -15.85 -9.15
C LEU A 96 3.09 -16.10 -8.36
N THR A 97 3.96 -15.08 -8.30
CA THR A 97 5.32 -15.24 -7.77
C THR A 97 5.34 -15.48 -6.26
N TYR A 98 4.49 -14.81 -5.48
CA TYR A 98 4.48 -14.97 -4.02
C TYR A 98 3.88 -16.31 -3.58
N PRO A 99 2.70 -16.74 -4.09
CA PRO A 99 2.15 -18.04 -3.77
C PRO A 99 3.10 -19.20 -4.08
N GLU A 100 3.84 -19.12 -5.20
CA GLU A 100 4.83 -20.14 -5.57
C GLU A 100 5.89 -20.37 -4.48
N VAL A 101 6.36 -19.30 -3.82
CA VAL A 101 7.32 -19.40 -2.71
C VAL A 101 6.63 -19.82 -1.42
N VAL A 102 5.46 -19.27 -1.13
CA VAL A 102 4.69 -19.60 0.09
C VAL A 102 4.36 -21.09 0.14
N LEU A 103 4.11 -21.73 -1.01
CA LEU A 103 3.87 -23.16 -1.13
C LEU A 103 5.08 -24.03 -0.76
N LYS A 104 6.30 -23.47 -0.74
CA LYS A 104 7.53 -24.18 -0.34
C LYS A 104 7.79 -24.11 1.17
N LEU A 105 7.08 -23.26 1.91
CA LEU A 105 7.25 -23.13 3.35
C LEU A 105 6.56 -24.28 4.11
N PRO A 106 7.12 -24.73 5.24
CA PRO A 106 6.43 -25.67 6.11
C PRO A 106 5.12 -25.03 6.62
N GLY A 107 4.00 -25.76 6.51
CA GLY A 107 2.68 -25.22 6.83
C GLY A 107 2.13 -24.27 5.76
N ALA A 108 2.55 -24.41 4.50
CA ALA A 108 2.12 -23.62 3.34
C ALA A 108 0.63 -23.19 3.32
N PRO A 109 -0.37 -24.06 3.64
CA PRO A 109 -1.77 -23.64 3.62
C PRO A 109 -2.08 -22.48 4.58
N CYS A 110 -1.46 -22.45 5.77
CA CYS A 110 -1.66 -21.37 6.74
C CYS A 110 -1.08 -20.05 6.22
N TRP A 111 0.13 -20.10 5.67
CA TRP A 111 0.80 -18.92 5.13
C TRP A 111 0.06 -18.34 3.91
N ALA A 112 -0.44 -19.21 3.03
CA ALA A 112 -1.26 -18.80 1.90
C ALA A 112 -2.56 -18.13 2.37
N ALA A 113 -3.24 -18.71 3.36
CA ALA A 113 -4.46 -18.13 3.92
C ALA A 113 -4.21 -16.74 4.52
N ILE A 114 -3.16 -16.57 5.31
CA ILE A 114 -2.78 -15.27 5.89
C ILE A 114 -2.46 -14.25 4.78
N PHE A 115 -1.71 -14.67 3.76
CA PHE A 115 -1.31 -13.80 2.66
C PHE A 115 -2.51 -13.29 1.85
N PHE A 116 -3.41 -14.19 1.44
CA PHE A 116 -4.61 -13.79 0.69
C PHE A 116 -5.59 -13.01 1.56
N PHE A 117 -5.74 -13.36 2.84
CA PHE A 117 -6.56 -12.59 3.78
C PHE A 117 -6.02 -11.15 3.94
N MET A 118 -4.70 -10.99 4.06
CA MET A 118 -4.06 -9.68 4.07
C MET A 118 -4.39 -8.88 2.81
N LEU A 119 -4.31 -9.48 1.61
CA LEU A 119 -4.67 -8.78 0.36
C LEU A 119 -6.13 -8.32 0.33
N VAL A 120 -7.04 -9.16 0.85
CA VAL A 120 -8.46 -8.82 0.96
C VAL A 120 -8.67 -7.63 1.88
N VAL A 121 -8.06 -7.64 3.08
CA VAL A 121 -8.16 -6.51 4.03
C VAL A 121 -7.59 -5.23 3.42
N LEU A 122 -6.41 -5.28 2.81
CA LEU A 122 -5.79 -4.12 2.17
C LEU A 122 -6.67 -3.49 1.06
N GLY A 123 -7.31 -4.34 0.25
CA GLY A 123 -8.21 -3.90 -0.81
C GLY A 123 -9.50 -3.29 -0.25
N ILE A 124 -10.15 -4.01 0.68
CA ILE A 124 -11.43 -3.61 1.24
C ILE A 124 -11.34 -2.27 1.99
N ASP A 125 -10.32 -2.09 2.83
CA ASP A 125 -10.16 -0.86 3.62
C ASP A 125 -9.97 0.37 2.73
N SER A 126 -9.24 0.19 1.62
CA SER A 126 -9.02 1.25 0.62
C SER A 126 -10.30 1.61 -0.12
N GLU A 127 -11.05 0.60 -0.58
CA GLU A 127 -12.33 0.81 -1.27
C GLU A 127 -13.37 1.46 -0.36
N PHE A 128 -13.43 1.07 0.92
CA PHE A 128 -14.32 1.73 1.88
C PHE A 128 -14.06 3.23 2.00
N CYS A 129 -12.79 3.65 2.06
CA CYS A 129 -12.45 5.08 2.14
C CYS A 129 -12.90 5.85 0.90
N ILE A 130 -12.81 5.25 -0.29
CA ILE A 130 -13.22 5.87 -1.55
C ILE A 130 -14.75 5.95 -1.65
N VAL A 131 -15.44 4.87 -1.30
CA VAL A 131 -16.91 4.86 -1.28
C VAL A 131 -17.43 5.86 -0.26
N GLU A 132 -16.84 5.92 0.94
CA GLU A 132 -17.22 6.89 1.97
C GLU A 132 -17.00 8.33 1.49
N SER A 133 -15.87 8.61 0.84
CA SER A 133 -15.61 9.91 0.21
C SER A 133 -16.72 10.32 -0.74
N PHE A 134 -17.11 9.40 -1.62
CA PHE A 134 -18.14 9.63 -2.62
C PHE A 134 -19.53 9.84 -1.98
N VAL A 135 -19.91 8.98 -1.03
CA VAL A 135 -21.18 9.05 -0.31
C VAL A 135 -21.26 10.35 0.50
N THR A 136 -20.22 10.69 1.26
CA THR A 136 -20.13 11.93 2.04
C THR A 136 -20.33 13.13 1.12
N GLY A 137 -19.59 13.18 0.01
CA GLY A 137 -19.71 14.24 -0.98
C GLY A 137 -21.12 14.38 -1.55
N MET A 138 -21.80 13.27 -1.86
CA MET A 138 -23.19 13.29 -2.32
C MET A 138 -24.16 13.80 -1.25
N VAL A 139 -24.07 13.26 -0.03
CA VAL A 139 -24.98 13.62 1.08
C VAL A 139 -24.83 15.10 1.47
N ASP A 140 -23.61 15.65 1.39
CA ASP A 140 -23.36 17.05 1.68
C ASP A 140 -23.90 18.00 0.58
N ASN A 141 -23.95 17.56 -0.68
CA ASN A 141 -24.47 18.35 -1.81
C ASN A 141 -26.00 18.26 -1.98
N TRP A 142 -26.61 17.11 -1.64
CA TRP A 142 -28.07 16.90 -1.75
C TRP A 142 -28.69 16.47 -0.40
N PRO A 143 -28.57 17.31 0.65
CA PRO A 143 -28.99 16.93 1.99
C PRO A 143 -30.50 16.76 2.13
N GLU A 144 -31.32 17.50 1.38
CA GLU A 144 -32.79 17.46 1.48
C GLU A 144 -33.39 16.16 0.91
N GLN A 145 -32.70 15.50 -0.03
CA GLN A 145 -33.16 14.29 -0.69
C GLN A 145 -32.56 13.01 -0.11
N LEU A 146 -31.33 13.09 0.41
CA LEU A 146 -30.54 11.92 0.79
C LEU A 146 -30.39 11.72 2.31
N ARG A 147 -30.67 12.75 3.13
CA ARG A 147 -30.68 12.55 4.58
C ARG A 147 -32.00 11.87 5.00
N PRO A 148 -31.94 10.80 5.81
CA PRO A 148 -33.12 10.16 6.36
C PRO A 148 -33.87 11.05 7.36
#